data_AF-A0A965MWR1-F1
#
_entry.id   AF-A0A965MWR1-F1
#
_cell.length_a   1.000
_cell.length_b   1.000
_cell.length_c   1.000
_cell.angle_alpha   90.00
_cell.angle_beta   90.00
_cell.angle_gamma   90.00
#
_symmetry.space_group_name_H-M   'P 1'
#
loop_
_entity.id
_entity.type
_entity.pdbx_description
1 polymer ?
#
loop_
_entity_poly.entity_id
_entity_poly.type
_entity_poly.pdbx_seq_one_letter_code
_entity_poly.pdbx_strand_id
1 'polypeptide(L)' 'MAIISITGCKKDGCHECHYDGPSGQIIELGEFCGDSLETIEANGYTDTSGVNHVVHCHGH' A
#
# COMPACT_ATOMS: atom_id res chain seq x y z
N MET A 1 -8.42 -31.31 15.50
CA MET A 1 -8.83 -29.89 15.47
C MET A 1 -7.64 -29.09 14.96
N ALA A 2 -7.60 -28.85 13.65
CA ALA A 2 -6.53 -28.09 13.02
C ALA A 2 -6.93 -26.61 13.04
N ILE A 3 -6.31 -25.85 13.94
CA ILE A 3 -6.32 -24.39 13.93
C ILE A 3 -5.50 -23.93 12.73
N ILE A 4 -6.16 -23.57 11.64
CA ILE A 4 -5.52 -22.89 10.51
C ILE A 4 -5.29 -21.45 10.98
N SER A 5 -4.07 -21.18 11.43
CA SER A 5 -3.65 -19.83 11.80
C SER A 5 -3.67 -18.94 10.56
N ILE A 6 -4.73 -18.17 10.38
CA ILE A 6 -4.70 -16.94 9.58
C ILE A 6 -3.91 -15.91 10.38
N THR A 7 -2.59 -16.08 10.43
CA THR A 7 -1.70 -14.96 10.79
C THR A 7 -1.82 -13.94 9.68
N GLY A 8 -2.75 -13.01 9.84
CA GLY A 8 -2.70 -11.72 9.18
C GLY A 8 -1.34 -11.09 9.45
N CYS A 9 -0.67 -10.72 8.35
CA CYS A 9 0.22 -9.57 8.25
C CYS A 9 1.34 -9.49 9.32
N LYS A 10 2.11 -10.57 9.47
CA LYS A 10 3.48 -10.50 10.00
C LYS A 10 4.44 -11.01 8.93
N LYS A 11 4.60 -10.22 7.89
CA LYS A 11 5.73 -10.36 6.97
C LYS A 11 6.53 -9.09 7.18
N ASP A 12 7.64 -9.19 7.91
CA ASP A 12 8.66 -8.15 7.98
C ASP A 12 8.87 -7.56 6.58
N GLY A 13 8.36 -6.33 6.34
CA GLY A 13 8.48 -5.63 5.06
C GLY A 13 7.19 -5.50 4.23
N CYS A 14 6.02 -5.85 4.76
CA CYS A 14 4.73 -5.52 4.14
C CYS A 14 4.03 -4.36 4.89
N HIS A 15 3.69 -3.29 4.19
CA HIS A 15 2.96 -2.16 4.77
C HIS A 15 1.73 -1.79 3.94
N GLU A 16 0.73 -1.26 4.63
CA GLU A 16 -0.50 -0.76 4.02
C GLU A 16 -0.24 0.61 3.40
N CYS A 17 -0.47 0.70 2.09
CA CYS A 17 -0.22 1.88 1.29
C CYS A 17 -1.51 2.62 1.00
N HIS A 18 -1.48 3.94 1.09
CA HIS A 18 -2.56 4.80 0.63
C HIS A 18 -2.04 5.97 -0.19
N TYR A 19 -2.90 6.56 -1.00
CA TYR A 19 -2.62 7.82 -1.69
C TYR A 19 -3.70 8.86 -1.44
N ASP A 20 -3.28 10.12 -1.46
CA ASP A 20 -4.18 11.26 -1.45
C ASP A 20 -4.77 11.47 -2.85
N GLY A 21 -6.06 11.15 -2.97
CA GLY A 21 -6.85 11.48 -4.13
C GLY A 21 -6.94 13.01 -4.35
N PRO A 22 -7.29 13.44 -5.57
CA PRO A 22 -7.30 14.86 -5.95
C PRO A 22 -8.31 15.71 -5.16
N SER A 23 -9.24 15.08 -4.47
CA SER A 23 -10.25 15.71 -3.62
C SER A 23 -9.93 15.61 -2.12
N GLY A 24 -8.71 15.23 -1.75
CA GLY A 24 -8.31 14.99 -0.34
C GLY A 24 -8.87 13.70 0.25
N GLN A 25 -9.15 12.71 -0.60
CA GLN A 25 -9.65 11.40 -0.20
C GLN A 25 -8.46 10.47 0.00
N ILE A 26 -8.34 9.83 1.16
CA ILE A 26 -7.35 8.77 1.36
C ILE A 26 -7.89 7.50 0.72
N ILE A 27 -7.23 7.03 -0.34
CA ILE A 27 -7.58 5.78 -1.00
C ILE A 27 -6.55 4.73 -0.61
N GLU A 28 -6.99 3.72 0.11
CA GLU A 28 -6.16 2.58 0.50
C GLU A 28 -5.94 1.67 -0.71
N LEU A 29 -4.68 1.53 -1.11
CA LEU A 29 -4.25 0.69 -2.23
C LEU A 29 -4.13 -0.78 -1.81
N GLY A 30 -4.00 -1.02 -0.51
CA GLY A 30 -3.77 -2.32 0.11
C GLY A 30 -2.35 -2.48 0.63
N GLU A 31 -2.00 -3.71 0.99
CA GLU A 31 -0.69 -4.05 1.56
C GLU A 31 0.31 -4.42 0.45
N PHE A 32 1.43 -3.70 0.39
CA PHE A 32 2.54 -3.96 -0.52
C PHE A 32 3.76 -4.43 0.27
N CYS A 33 4.57 -5.30 -0.33
CA CYS A 33 5.67 -5.97 0.34
C CYS A 33 6.99 -5.86 -0.44
N GLY A 34 8.09 -5.65 0.28
CA GLY A 34 9.45 -5.68 -0.26
C GLY A 34 9.66 -4.67 -1.39
N ASP A 35 10.29 -5.10 -2.50
CA ASP A 35 10.55 -4.26 -3.68
C ASP A 35 9.29 -3.59 -4.25
N SER A 36 8.13 -4.25 -4.18
CA SER A 36 6.88 -3.67 -4.67
C SER A 36 6.45 -2.45 -3.86
N LEU A 37 6.75 -2.44 -2.56
CA LEU A 37 6.50 -1.31 -1.68
C LEU A 37 7.46 -0.15 -1.99
N GLU A 38 8.76 -0.42 -2.08
CA GLU A 38 9.73 0.63 -2.43
C GLU A 38 9.47 1.20 -3.83
N THR A 39 9.06 0.34 -4.76
CA THR A 39 8.71 0.74 -6.12
C THR A 39 7.47 1.62 -6.13
N ILE A 40 6.40 1.27 -5.40
CA ILE A 40 5.17 2.06 -5.39
C ILE A 40 5.32 3.37 -4.62
N GLU A 41 6.12 3.41 -3.53
CA GLU A 41 6.47 4.66 -2.85
C GLU A 41 7.35 5.56 -3.74
N ALA A 42 8.31 5.00 -4.48
CA ALA A 42 9.22 5.78 -5.34
C ALA A 42 8.58 6.24 -6.66
N ASN A 43 7.73 5.43 -7.28
CA ASN A 43 7.09 5.74 -8.56
C ASN A 43 5.70 6.38 -8.39
N GLY A 44 5.10 6.28 -7.21
CA GLY A 44 3.71 6.65 -6.97
C GLY A 44 2.72 5.68 -7.62
N TYR A 45 1.44 5.96 -7.45
CA TYR A 45 0.34 5.18 -8.02
C TYR A 45 -0.37 5.98 -9.10
N THR A 46 -0.43 5.44 -10.30
CA THR A 46 -1.22 6.04 -11.38
C THR A 46 -2.64 5.49 -11.34
N ASP A 47 -3.60 6.35 -10.98
CA ASP A 47 -5.02 5.99 -10.97
C ASP A 47 -5.52 5.68 -12.39
N THR A 48 -6.67 5.01 -12.50
CA THR A 48 -7.40 4.78 -13.76
C THR A 48 -7.67 6.05 -14.58
N SER A 49 -7.66 7.22 -13.95
CA SER A 49 -7.76 8.54 -14.57
C SER A 49 -6.46 9.02 -15.24
N GLY A 50 -5.35 8.29 -15.08
CA GLY A 50 -4.02 8.63 -15.61
C GLY A 50 -3.25 9.65 -14.76
N VAL A 51 -3.72 9.95 -13.55
CA VAL A 51 -3.05 10.87 -12.62
C VAL A 51 -2.12 10.06 -11.72
N ASN A 52 -0.86 10.47 -11.64
CA ASN A 52 0.10 9.90 -10.70
C ASN A 52 -0.06 10.56 -9.32
N HIS A 53 -0.24 9.73 -8.30
CA HIS A 53 -0.42 10.11 -6.92
C HIS A 53 0.77 9.67 -6.08
N VAL A 54 1.15 10.49 -5.11
CA VAL A 54 2.16 10.12 -4.12
C VAL A 54 1.55 9.08 -3.19
N VAL A 55 2.28 7.98 -3.01
CA VAL A 55 1.86 6.87 -2.15
C VAL A 55 2.62 6.94 -0.85
N HIS A 56 1.90 6.73 0.24
CA HIS A 56 2.40 6.69 1.60
C HIS A 56 2.16 5.27 2.13
N CYS A 57 3.21 4.46 2.24
CA CYS A 57 3.14 3.10 2.79
C CYS A 57 3.72 3.02 4.21
N HIS A 58 4.72 3.84 4.50
CA HIS A 58 5.27 3.93 5.85
C HIS A 58 4.59 5.05 6.64
N GLY A 59 3.85 4.67 7.70
CA GLY A 59 3.50 5.59 8.77
C GLY A 59 4.79 6.10 9.42
N HIS A 60 5.16 7.33 9.09
CA HIS A 60 6.37 7.97 9.60
C HIS A 60 6.21 8.41 11.06
#